data_AF-A0A971CJA1-F1
#
_entry.id   AF-A0A971CJA1-F1
#
_cell.length_a   1.000
_cell.length_b   1.000
_cell.length_c   1.000
_cell.angle_alpha   90.00
_cell.angle_beta   90.00
_cell.angle_gamma   90.00
#
_symmetry.space_group_name_H-M   'P 1'
#
loop_
_entity.id
_entity.type
_entity.pdbx_description
1 polymer ?
#
loop_
_entity_poly.entity_id
_entity_poly.type
_entity_poly.pdbx_seq_one_letter_code
_entity_poly.pdbx_strand_id
1 'polypeptide(L)'
;MGVVVVEIPEGSDKWYVRVKWPVAKGKVFFRKTKLIGSGEKGREAAEYKARVLDEAWMKYGTDAVKLIELPDAPAAPQQPVEEKAAVPTVSEYAPKFLQRMKAAGLKRTTYSCYETNLRVHICPALGDIGVDKLNYPAIADFLAGKAEATYSTARFRNREKEQKKRKKRPAGRDRNYSRDTIRIMCATLRAMMTEAVKDQIITMNPVVGLSRFYRKKKKDRVVGRSDIFQTVEDLHNVEDQIALHYPEYYEFTLSMSREGMRIGEAVGLDREDFDSGRRTFNINKNVPSGT
;
A
#
# COMPACT_ATOMS: atom_id res chain seq x y z
N MET A 1 25.50 33.53 35.99
CA MET A 1 25.68 33.58 34.52
C MET A 1 24.30 33.81 33.92
N GLY A 2 24.17 34.53 32.81
CA GLY A 2 22.87 34.71 32.15
C GLY A 2 22.97 34.53 30.65
N VAL A 3 22.20 33.60 30.09
CA VAL A 3 22.14 33.38 28.64
C VAL A 3 21.04 34.29 28.06
N VAL A 4 21.33 35.00 26.98
CA VAL A 4 20.38 35.92 26.34
C VAL A 4 20.38 35.70 24.84
N VAL A 5 19.20 35.62 24.26
CA VAL A 5 19.00 35.60 22.81
C VAL A 5 18.91 37.04 22.31
N VAL A 6 19.71 37.39 21.31
CA VAL A 6 19.76 38.76 20.77
C VAL A 6 19.84 38.71 19.25
N GLU A 7 19.14 39.61 18.59
CA GLU A 7 19.21 39.83 17.15
C GLU A 7 20.32 40.85 16.80
N ILE A 8 21.19 40.55 15.83
CA ILE A 8 22.35 41.42 15.52
C ILE A 8 22.67 41.42 14.01
N PRO A 9 22.61 42.58 13.31
CA PRO A 9 22.04 43.87 13.72
C PRO A 9 20.52 43.79 13.99
N GLU A 10 19.96 44.73 14.76
CA GLU A 10 18.51 44.81 14.97
C GLU A 10 17.79 44.97 13.62
N GLY A 11 16.84 44.08 13.32
CA GLY A 11 16.13 44.03 12.03
C GLY A 11 16.83 43.22 10.93
N SER A 12 17.83 42.41 11.25
CA SER A 12 18.56 41.55 10.29
C SER A 12 18.05 40.11 10.23
N ASP A 13 17.07 39.76 11.05
CA ASP A 13 16.49 38.42 11.19
C ASP A 13 17.52 37.35 11.58
N LYS A 14 18.71 37.73 12.08
CA LYS A 14 19.78 36.81 12.49
C LYS A 14 19.83 36.72 14.01
N TRP A 15 19.57 35.52 14.53
CA TRP A 15 19.42 35.26 15.96
C TRP A 15 20.67 34.64 16.57
N TYR A 16 21.20 35.29 17.61
CA TYR A 16 22.41 34.90 18.31
C TYR A 16 22.10 34.52 19.76
N VAL A 17 22.85 33.56 20.29
CA VAL A 17 22.88 33.27 21.73
C VAL A 17 24.13 33.90 22.32
N ARG A 18 23.95 34.77 23.33
CA ARG A 18 25.00 35.45 24.10
C ARG A 18 25.05 34.95 25.52
N VAL A 19 26.26 34.78 26.04
CA VAL A 19 26.48 34.32 27.41
C VAL A 19 27.12 35.43 28.25
N LYS A 20 26.36 35.92 29.24
CA LYS A 20 26.79 36.93 30.22
C LYS A 20 27.53 36.27 31.38
N TRP A 21 28.73 36.76 31.67
CA TRP A 21 29.49 36.41 32.86
C TRP A 21 29.50 37.57 33.84
N PRO A 22 29.04 37.37 35.09
CA PRO A 22 29.18 38.39 36.13
C PRO A 22 30.64 38.46 36.57
N VAL A 23 31.23 39.65 36.51
CA VAL A 23 32.55 39.92 37.07
C VAL A 23 32.38 40.60 38.42
N ALA A 24 33.25 40.30 39.38
CA ALA A 24 33.29 40.94 40.69
C ALA A 24 33.70 42.42 40.55
N LYS A 25 32.75 43.29 40.17
CA LYS A 25 32.72 44.77 40.23
C LYS A 25 31.55 45.37 39.41
N GLY A 26 30.41 44.69 39.31
CA GLY A 26 29.18 45.22 38.70
C GLY A 26 29.19 45.44 37.17
N LYS A 27 30.32 45.16 36.48
CA LYS A 27 30.40 45.21 35.02
C LYS A 27 30.06 43.84 34.41
N VAL A 28 29.17 43.84 33.43
CA VAL A 28 28.76 42.62 32.68
C VAL A 28 29.66 42.45 31.46
N PHE A 29 30.32 41.30 31.34
CA PHE A 29 31.14 40.97 30.18
C PHE A 29 30.47 39.84 29.38
N PHE A 30 30.43 39.99 28.05
CA PHE A 30 29.95 38.94 27.15
C PHE A 30 31.12 38.07 26.74
N ARG A 31 31.10 36.80 27.13
CA ARG A 31 32.24 35.90 26.88
C ARG A 31 32.16 35.24 25.50
N LYS A 32 30.96 34.92 25.01
CA LYS A 32 30.73 34.23 23.73
C LYS A 32 29.41 34.67 23.08
N THR A 33 29.43 34.77 21.76
CA THR A 33 28.27 35.06 20.89
C THR A 33 28.31 34.06 19.72
N LYS A 34 27.23 33.30 19.49
CA LYS A 34 27.16 32.35 18.36
C LYS A 34 25.84 32.55 17.61
N LEU A 35 25.93 32.65 16.27
CA LEU A 35 24.76 32.66 15.39
C LEU A 35 24.11 31.28 15.43
N ILE A 36 22.79 31.24 15.65
CA ILE A 36 22.04 29.98 15.69
C ILE A 36 21.23 29.77 14.41
N GLY A 37 20.69 30.83 13.83
CA GLY A 37 19.91 30.75 12.61
C GLY A 37 19.26 32.09 12.25
N SER A 38 18.48 32.09 11.17
CA SER A 38 17.75 33.28 10.71
C SER A 38 16.24 33.06 10.60
N GLY A 39 15.46 34.15 10.71
CA GLY A 39 14.00 34.16 10.67
C GLY A 39 13.34 33.55 11.92
N GLU A 40 12.03 33.33 11.85
CA GLU A 40 11.20 32.83 12.96
C GLU A 40 11.67 31.46 13.50
N LYS A 41 12.03 30.53 12.62
CA LYS A 41 12.63 29.23 12.99
C LYS A 41 14.02 29.39 13.64
N GLY A 42 14.78 30.39 13.21
CA GLY A 42 16.08 30.72 13.80
C GLY A 42 15.96 31.25 15.22
N ARG A 43 14.91 32.04 15.49
CA ARG A 43 14.57 32.53 16.83
C ARG A 43 14.19 31.40 17.77
N GLU A 44 13.27 30.52 17.37
CA GLU A 44 12.85 29.37 18.17
C GLU A 44 14.04 28.45 18.51
N ALA A 45 14.92 28.20 17.53
CA ALA A 45 16.13 27.41 17.73
C ALA A 45 17.12 28.09 18.72
N ALA A 46 17.23 29.42 18.68
CA ALA A 46 18.05 30.19 19.60
C ALA A 46 17.50 30.17 21.03
N GLU A 47 16.18 30.32 21.20
CA GLU A 47 15.48 30.23 22.49
C GLU A 47 15.59 28.82 23.09
N TYR A 48 15.38 27.78 22.29
CA TYR A 48 15.58 26.40 22.73
C TYR A 48 17.02 26.14 23.19
N LYS A 49 18.02 26.55 22.40
CA LYS A 49 19.43 26.40 22.78
C LYS A 49 19.77 27.19 24.04
N ALA A 50 19.22 28.40 24.22
CA ALA A 50 19.41 29.19 25.43
C ALA A 50 18.85 28.47 26.67
N ARG A 51 17.64 27.90 26.58
CA ARG A 51 17.03 27.12 27.67
C ARG A 51 17.85 25.88 28.03
N VAL A 52 18.31 25.13 27.02
CA VAL A 52 19.15 23.94 27.24
C VAL A 52 20.47 24.32 27.91
N LEU A 53 21.06 25.47 27.56
CA LEU A 53 22.28 25.98 28.18
C LEU A 53 22.06 26.40 29.64
N ASP A 54 20.94 27.06 29.95
CA ASP A 54 20.59 27.42 31.33
C ASP A 54 20.32 26.16 32.18
N GLU A 55 19.56 25.19 31.67
CA GLU A 55 19.33 23.90 32.34
C GLU A 55 20.63 23.11 32.55
N ALA A 56 21.51 23.08 31.54
CA ALA A 56 22.81 22.43 31.63
C ALA A 56 23.74 23.14 32.63
N TRP A 57 23.69 24.48 32.71
CA TRP A 57 24.45 25.25 33.69
C TRP A 57 23.99 24.94 35.12
N MET A 58 22.68 24.82 35.34
CA MET A 58 22.13 24.44 36.66
C MET A 58 22.58 23.04 37.08
N LYS A 59 22.75 22.11 36.13
CA LYS A 59 23.15 20.72 36.41
C LYS A 59 24.66 20.51 36.50
N TYR A 60 25.45 21.20 35.68
CA TYR A 60 26.87 20.89 35.45
C TYR A 60 27.82 22.09 35.66
N GLY A 61 27.31 23.27 36.05
CA GLY A 61 28.12 24.43 36.37
C GLY A 61 29.03 24.89 35.22
N THR A 62 30.30 25.18 35.51
CA THR A 62 31.27 25.78 34.58
C THR A 62 31.56 24.95 33.33
N ASP A 63 31.34 23.63 33.37
CA ASP A 63 31.57 22.74 32.22
C ASP A 63 30.48 22.85 31.14
N ALA A 64 29.31 23.44 31.44
CA ALA A 64 28.25 23.65 30.46
C ALA A 64 28.67 24.58 29.30
N VAL A 65 29.70 25.43 29.48
CA VAL A 65 30.21 26.32 28.42
C VAL A 65 30.88 25.55 27.28
N LYS A 66 31.38 24.33 27.52
CA LYS A 66 31.97 23.47 26.48
C LYS A 66 30.92 23.00 25.47
N LEU A 67 29.63 22.99 25.82
CA LEU A 67 28.52 22.66 24.90
C LEU A 67 28.34 23.71 23.79
N ILE A 68 28.85 24.94 23.97
CA ILE A 68 28.82 26.01 22.95
C ILE A 68 29.89 25.77 21.87
N GLU A 69 31.01 25.15 22.25
CA GLU A 69 32.18 24.88 21.41
C GLU A 69 32.08 23.60 20.59
N LEU A 70 31.05 22.78 20.80
CA LEU A 70 30.81 21.66 19.89
C LEU A 70 30.53 22.23 18.49
N PRO A 71 31.33 21.89 17.46
CA PRO A 71 30.86 22.00 16.08
C PRO A 71 29.55 21.22 16.00
N ASP A 72 28.58 21.71 15.24
CA ASP A 72 27.21 21.17 15.18
C ASP A 72 27.23 19.67 15.43
N ALA A 73 26.74 19.27 16.61
CA ALA A 73 26.90 17.92 17.10
C ALA A 73 26.54 16.96 15.96
N PRO A 74 27.43 16.04 15.56
CA PRO A 74 27.02 15.00 14.63
C PRO A 74 25.77 14.37 15.22
N ALA A 75 24.73 14.26 14.39
CA ALA A 75 23.46 13.66 14.74
C ALA A 75 23.70 12.45 15.67
N ALA A 76 22.93 12.38 16.75
CA ALA A 76 22.98 11.35 17.79
C ALA A 76 23.52 10.00 17.29
N PRO A 77 24.37 9.30 18.06
CA PRO A 77 25.15 8.15 17.58
C PRO A 77 24.26 7.24 16.72
N GLN A 78 24.48 7.31 15.41
CA GLN A 78 23.93 6.35 14.50
C GLN A 78 24.54 5.02 14.97
N GLN A 79 23.66 4.08 15.35
CA GLN A 79 24.03 2.67 15.43
C GLN A 79 24.91 2.36 14.22
N PRO A 80 25.98 1.54 14.39
CA PRO A 80 26.95 1.31 13.32
C PRO A 80 26.20 1.06 12.03
N VAL A 81 26.49 1.89 11.02
CA VAL A 81 25.89 1.80 9.70
C VAL A 81 26.37 0.47 9.13
N GLU A 82 25.68 -0.62 9.48
CA GLU A 82 25.70 -1.86 8.73
C GLU A 82 25.52 -1.43 7.27
N GLU A 83 26.43 -1.85 6.40
CA GLU A 83 26.26 -1.74 4.96
C GLU A 83 24.80 -2.04 4.63
N LYS A 84 24.05 -1.00 4.24
CA LYS A 84 22.63 -1.12 3.95
C LYS A 84 22.55 -2.14 2.82
N ALA A 85 22.23 -3.38 3.17
CA ALA A 85 22.13 -4.48 2.22
C ALA A 85 21.31 -3.98 1.03
N ALA A 86 21.82 -4.22 -0.19
CA ALA A 86 21.23 -3.71 -1.42
C ALA A 86 19.70 -3.84 -1.36
N VAL A 87 19.02 -2.68 -1.31
CA VAL A 87 17.57 -2.66 -1.14
C VAL A 87 16.97 -3.40 -2.33
N PRO A 88 16.15 -4.44 -2.11
CA PRO A 88 15.65 -5.23 -3.21
C PRO A 88 14.77 -4.36 -4.10
N THR A 89 14.88 -4.59 -5.41
CA THR A 89 13.96 -4.00 -6.39
C THR A 89 12.57 -4.63 -6.24
N VAL A 90 11.53 -3.98 -6.78
CA VAL A 90 10.17 -4.55 -6.77
C VAL A 90 10.15 -5.92 -7.46
N SER A 91 10.93 -6.10 -8.54
CA SER A 91 11.03 -7.38 -9.26
C SER A 91 11.66 -8.49 -8.40
N GLU A 92 12.62 -8.16 -7.55
CA GLU A 92 13.27 -9.10 -6.63
C GLU A 92 12.45 -9.38 -5.37
N TYR A 93 11.68 -8.39 -4.92
CA TYR A 93 10.86 -8.49 -3.70
C TYR A 93 9.52 -9.20 -3.97
N ALA A 94 8.89 -8.98 -5.13
CA ALA A 94 7.60 -9.58 -5.47
C ALA A 94 7.54 -11.13 -5.36
N PRO A 95 8.56 -11.90 -5.81
CA PRO A 95 8.59 -13.36 -5.64
C PRO A 95 8.66 -13.77 -4.16
N LYS A 96 9.47 -13.08 -3.36
CA LYS A 96 9.61 -13.35 -1.91
C LYS A 96 8.28 -13.10 -1.19
N PHE A 97 7.62 -11.99 -1.51
CA PHE A 97 6.27 -11.69 -1.04
C PHE A 97 5.27 -12.81 -1.39
N LEU A 98 5.22 -13.25 -2.65
CA LEU A 98 4.31 -14.31 -3.08
C LEU A 98 4.58 -15.64 -2.36
N GLN A 99 5.85 -16.03 -2.21
CA GLN A 99 6.23 -17.24 -1.48
C GLN A 99 5.79 -17.18 -0.01
N ARG A 100 6.01 -16.04 0.66
CA ARG A 100 5.56 -15.84 2.05
C ARG A 100 4.04 -15.93 2.17
N MET A 101 3.30 -15.26 1.28
CA MET A 101 1.84 -15.33 1.27
C MET A 101 1.34 -16.76 1.05
N LYS A 102 2.00 -17.54 0.18
CA LYS A 102 1.70 -18.95 -0.03
C LYS A 102 1.95 -19.78 1.24
N ALA A 103 3.08 -19.57 1.91
CA ALA A 103 3.42 -20.25 3.16
C ALA A 103 2.45 -19.89 4.31
N ALA A 104 1.93 -18.67 4.33
CA ALA A 104 0.92 -18.21 5.28
C ALA A 104 -0.50 -18.76 5.02
N GLY A 105 -0.68 -19.68 4.05
CA GLY A 105 -1.97 -20.28 3.75
C GLY A 105 -2.93 -19.37 2.98
N LEU A 106 -2.43 -18.37 2.23
CA LEU A 106 -3.28 -17.49 1.43
C LEU A 106 -4.10 -18.29 0.41
N LYS A 107 -5.41 -18.02 0.33
CA LYS A 107 -6.32 -18.67 -0.61
C LYS A 107 -5.77 -18.63 -2.04
N ARG A 108 -5.83 -19.77 -2.75
CA ARG A 108 -5.31 -19.96 -4.12
C ARG A 108 -5.78 -18.88 -5.10
N THR A 109 -7.05 -18.48 -5.06
CA THR A 109 -7.60 -17.43 -5.94
C THR A 109 -6.97 -16.07 -5.67
N THR A 110 -6.71 -15.74 -4.40
CA THR A 110 -6.06 -14.49 -4.02
C THR A 110 -4.58 -14.50 -4.42
N TYR A 111 -3.89 -15.63 -4.22
CA TYR A 111 -2.53 -15.83 -4.71
C TYR A 111 -2.44 -15.62 -6.23
N SER A 112 -3.28 -16.30 -7.00
CA SER A 112 -3.30 -16.18 -8.47
C SER A 112 -3.62 -14.76 -8.92
N CYS A 113 -4.50 -14.07 -8.18
CA CYS A 113 -4.78 -12.66 -8.41
C CYS A 113 -3.54 -11.79 -8.19
N TYR A 114 -2.85 -11.93 -7.06
CA TYR A 114 -1.61 -11.18 -6.77
C TYR A 114 -0.51 -11.48 -7.78
N GLU A 115 -0.25 -12.75 -8.05
CA GLU A 115 0.77 -13.22 -9.00
C GLU A 115 0.53 -12.68 -10.41
N THR A 116 -0.72 -12.77 -10.90
CA THR A 116 -1.08 -12.22 -12.22
C THR A 116 -0.90 -10.70 -12.26
N ASN A 117 -1.33 -9.97 -11.23
CA ASN A 117 -1.20 -8.51 -11.20
C ASN A 117 0.26 -8.06 -11.11
N LEU A 118 1.07 -8.75 -10.30
CA LEU A 118 2.50 -8.50 -10.19
C LEU A 118 3.18 -8.72 -11.55
N ARG A 119 3.00 -9.89 -12.15
CA ARG A 119 3.63 -10.26 -13.42
C ARG A 119 3.21 -9.40 -14.62
N VAL A 120 1.92 -9.08 -14.74
CA VAL A 120 1.36 -8.46 -15.96
C VAL A 120 1.32 -6.93 -15.89
N HIS A 121 1.19 -6.35 -14.69
CA HIS A 121 0.95 -4.92 -14.53
C HIS A 121 2.03 -4.18 -13.74
N ILE A 122 2.42 -4.72 -12.58
CA ILE A 122 3.28 -4.01 -11.63
C ILE A 122 4.76 -4.15 -12.03
N CYS A 123 5.29 -5.37 -12.12
CA CYS A 123 6.70 -5.61 -12.46
C CYS A 123 7.12 -4.98 -13.80
N PRO A 124 6.31 -5.01 -14.88
CA PRO A 124 6.70 -4.36 -16.14
C PRO A 124 6.81 -2.83 -16.09
N ALA A 125 6.33 -2.16 -15.04
CA ALA A 125 6.34 -0.70 -14.94
C ALA A 125 7.15 -0.19 -13.74
N LEU A 126 7.14 -0.94 -12.63
CA LEU A 126 7.76 -0.56 -11.36
C LEU A 126 8.88 -1.53 -10.95
N GLY A 127 9.16 -2.56 -11.75
CA GLY A 127 10.05 -3.66 -11.39
C GLY A 127 11.49 -3.25 -11.10
N ASP A 128 12.01 -2.29 -11.86
CA ASP A 128 13.40 -1.80 -11.75
C ASP A 128 13.59 -0.80 -10.60
N ILE A 129 12.50 -0.35 -9.98
CA ILE A 129 12.53 0.62 -8.88
C ILE A 129 12.79 -0.13 -7.57
N GLY A 130 13.67 0.41 -6.73
CA GLY A 130 13.88 -0.05 -5.36
C GLY A 130 12.60 0.06 -4.52
N VAL A 131 12.33 -0.92 -3.66
CA VAL A 131 11.15 -0.88 -2.79
C VAL A 131 11.15 0.35 -1.87
N ASP A 132 12.33 0.85 -1.49
CA ASP A 132 12.51 2.09 -0.70
C ASP A 132 12.16 3.37 -1.46
N LYS A 133 12.41 3.41 -2.76
CA LYS A 133 12.15 4.56 -3.64
C LYS A 133 10.71 4.64 -4.14
N LEU A 134 9.91 3.60 -3.90
CA LEU A 134 8.51 3.55 -4.32
C LEU A 134 7.67 4.48 -3.45
N ASN A 135 7.52 5.74 -3.85
CA ASN A 135 6.77 6.76 -3.11
C ASN A 135 5.32 6.91 -3.62
N TYR A 136 4.52 7.71 -2.91
CA TYR A 136 3.12 7.98 -3.29
C TYR A 136 2.99 8.54 -4.73
N PRO A 137 3.76 9.57 -5.15
CA PRO A 137 3.73 10.07 -6.53
C PRO A 137 3.97 8.99 -7.59
N ALA A 138 5.02 8.18 -7.45
CA ALA A 138 5.36 7.14 -8.43
C ALA A 138 4.21 6.13 -8.62
N ILE A 139 3.54 5.75 -7.52
CA ILE A 139 2.40 4.83 -7.57
C ILE A 139 1.15 5.51 -8.15
N ALA A 140 0.93 6.78 -7.80
CA ALA A 140 -0.16 7.58 -8.35
C ALA A 140 -0.03 7.73 -9.87
N ASP A 141 1.17 8.05 -10.37
CA ASP A 141 1.46 8.21 -11.79
C ASP A 141 1.30 6.89 -12.53
N PHE A 142 1.76 5.78 -11.95
CA PHE A 142 1.50 4.45 -12.47
C PHE A 142 0.00 4.14 -12.61
N LEU A 143 -0.79 4.41 -11.57
CA LEU A 143 -2.24 4.14 -11.59
C LEU A 143 -2.98 5.06 -12.57
N ALA A 144 -2.58 6.33 -12.67
CA ALA A 144 -3.11 7.28 -13.65
C ALA A 144 -2.81 6.81 -15.08
N GLY A 145 -1.56 6.43 -15.36
CA GLY A 145 -1.17 5.87 -16.65
C GLY A 145 -1.95 4.60 -17.01
N LYS A 146 -2.24 3.72 -16.04
CA LYS A 146 -3.11 2.55 -16.26
C LYS A 146 -4.58 2.91 -16.48
N ALA A 147 -5.07 4.03 -15.94
CA ALA A 147 -6.44 4.45 -16.16
C ALA A 147 -6.68 4.92 -17.61
N GLU A 148 -5.67 5.51 -18.23
CA GLU A 148 -5.71 6.00 -19.62
C GLU A 148 -5.27 4.94 -20.63
N ALA A 149 -4.37 4.03 -20.23
CA ALA A 149 -3.84 3.00 -21.11
C ALA A 149 -4.88 1.96 -21.54
N THR A 150 -4.64 1.41 -22.72
CA THR A 150 -5.26 0.19 -23.20
C THR A 150 -4.30 -1.00 -23.03
N TYR A 151 -4.85 -2.21 -23.05
CA TYR A 151 -4.06 -3.42 -23.06
C TYR A 151 -4.63 -4.41 -24.07
N SER A 152 -3.72 -5.14 -24.74
CA SER A 152 -4.10 -6.28 -25.55
C SER A 152 -4.46 -7.47 -24.66
N THR A 153 -5.64 -8.03 -24.87
CA THR A 153 -6.11 -9.27 -24.23
C THR A 153 -5.20 -10.48 -24.50
N ALA A 154 -4.33 -10.42 -25.50
CA ALA A 154 -3.31 -11.44 -25.72
C ALA A 154 -2.27 -11.51 -24.58
N ARG A 155 -2.05 -10.40 -23.85
CA ARG A 155 -1.05 -10.29 -22.78
C ARG A 155 -1.31 -11.24 -21.59
N PHE A 156 -2.57 -11.61 -21.36
CA PHE A 156 -2.94 -12.54 -20.28
C PHE A 156 -2.82 -14.01 -20.67
N ARG A 157 -2.42 -14.32 -21.92
CA ARG A 157 -2.19 -15.69 -22.34
C ARG A 157 -0.93 -16.22 -21.66
N ASN A 158 -1.03 -17.39 -21.05
CA ASN A 158 0.13 -18.08 -20.52
C ASN A 158 0.97 -18.62 -21.69
N ARG A 159 2.17 -18.05 -21.89
CA ARG A 159 3.08 -18.40 -23.00
C ARG A 159 3.47 -19.89 -23.03
N GLU A 160 3.60 -20.54 -21.87
CA GLU A 160 3.91 -21.99 -21.81
C GLU A 160 2.75 -22.85 -22.33
N LYS A 161 1.50 -22.45 -22.04
CA LYS A 161 0.32 -23.13 -22.59
C LYS A 161 0.10 -22.79 -24.07
N GLU A 162 0.65 -21.67 -24.55
CA GLU A 162 0.59 -21.22 -25.93
C GLU A 162 1.50 -22.06 -26.84
N GLN A 163 2.69 -22.44 -26.36
CA GLN A 163 3.59 -23.36 -27.08
C GLN A 163 2.96 -24.75 -27.34
N LYS A 164 2.10 -25.23 -26.44
CA LYS A 164 1.44 -26.55 -26.57
C LYS A 164 0.23 -26.57 -27.53
N LYS A 165 -0.36 -25.42 -27.88
CA LYS A 165 -1.57 -25.37 -28.73
C LYS A 165 -1.26 -24.80 -30.12
N ARG A 166 -1.02 -25.69 -31.09
CA ARG A 166 -0.75 -25.41 -32.52
C ARG A 166 -1.85 -24.65 -33.32
N LYS A 167 -3.01 -24.30 -32.74
CA LYS A 167 -4.09 -23.59 -33.47
C LYS A 167 -3.93 -22.07 -33.37
N LYS A 168 -3.87 -21.38 -34.52
CA LYS A 168 -3.88 -19.90 -34.61
C LYS A 168 -5.11 -19.34 -33.89
N ARG A 169 -4.90 -18.73 -32.73
CA ARG A 169 -5.94 -17.99 -32.00
C ARG A 169 -6.10 -16.59 -32.59
N PRO A 170 -7.30 -15.98 -32.53
CA PRO A 170 -7.51 -14.62 -33.01
C PRO A 170 -6.58 -13.63 -32.30
N ALA A 171 -6.19 -12.56 -33.00
CA ALA A 171 -5.39 -11.48 -32.44
C ALA A 171 -6.04 -10.91 -31.16
N GLY A 172 -5.22 -10.51 -30.20
CA GLY A 172 -5.72 -9.91 -28.96
C GLY A 172 -6.42 -8.59 -29.27
N ARG A 173 -7.63 -8.40 -28.73
CA ARG A 173 -8.33 -7.11 -28.76
C ARG A 173 -7.77 -6.17 -27.71
N ASP A 174 -7.66 -4.90 -28.05
CA ASP A 174 -7.30 -3.85 -27.11
C ASP A 174 -8.52 -3.41 -26.30
N ARG A 175 -8.32 -3.23 -25.00
CA ARG A 175 -9.35 -2.82 -24.05
C ARG A 175 -8.77 -1.85 -23.03
N ASN A 176 -9.58 -0.92 -22.56
CA ASN A 176 -9.24 -0.08 -21.42
C ASN A 176 -9.28 -0.89 -20.12
N TYR A 177 -8.47 -0.49 -19.15
CA TYR A 177 -8.54 -1.06 -17.81
C TYR A 177 -9.84 -0.67 -17.11
N SER A 178 -10.51 -1.66 -16.51
CA SER A 178 -11.65 -1.36 -15.66
C SER A 178 -11.17 -0.75 -14.34
N ARG A 179 -11.99 0.10 -13.72
CA ARG A 179 -11.69 0.62 -12.38
C ARG A 179 -11.50 -0.47 -11.33
N ASP A 180 -12.18 -1.60 -11.48
CA ASP A 180 -11.98 -2.74 -10.57
C ASP A 180 -10.62 -3.39 -10.77
N THR A 181 -10.15 -3.50 -12.02
CA THR A 181 -8.79 -3.97 -12.31
C THR A 181 -7.76 -3.05 -11.67
N ILE A 182 -7.91 -1.73 -11.79
CA ILE A 182 -7.02 -0.73 -11.15
C ILE A 182 -7.10 -0.85 -9.62
N ARG A 183 -8.30 -1.05 -9.05
CA ARG A 183 -8.47 -1.33 -7.62
C ARG A 183 -7.67 -2.55 -7.16
N ILE A 184 -7.70 -3.64 -7.93
CA ILE A 184 -6.98 -4.87 -7.62
C ILE A 184 -5.46 -4.66 -7.72
N MET A 185 -4.98 -3.92 -8.71
CA MET A 185 -3.55 -3.54 -8.79
C MET A 185 -3.12 -2.77 -7.53
N CYS A 186 -3.91 -1.77 -7.12
CA CYS A 186 -3.64 -1.00 -5.90
C CYS A 186 -3.72 -1.86 -4.63
N ALA A 187 -4.68 -2.77 -4.54
CA ALA A 187 -4.79 -3.70 -3.41
C ALA A 187 -3.58 -4.65 -3.31
N THR A 188 -3.08 -5.13 -4.46
CA THR A 188 -1.89 -5.98 -4.54
C THR A 188 -0.64 -5.22 -4.10
N LEU A 189 -0.45 -3.99 -4.62
CA LEU A 189 0.64 -3.10 -4.17
C LEU A 189 0.56 -2.82 -2.67
N ARG A 190 -0.64 -2.54 -2.15
CA ARG A 190 -0.83 -2.28 -0.72
C ARG A 190 -0.39 -3.47 0.12
N ALA A 191 -0.81 -4.68 -0.25
CA ALA A 191 -0.43 -5.90 0.46
C ALA A 191 1.09 -6.11 0.45
N MET A 192 1.73 -5.96 -0.71
CA MET A 192 3.19 -6.08 -0.87
C MET A 192 3.93 -5.05 -0.03
N MET A 193 3.52 -3.77 -0.07
CA MET A 193 4.18 -2.70 0.69
C MET A 193 3.92 -2.83 2.19
N THR A 194 2.80 -3.39 2.63
CA THR A 194 2.58 -3.70 4.05
C THR A 194 3.58 -4.76 4.55
N GLU A 195 3.89 -5.78 3.74
CA GLU A 195 4.95 -6.73 4.08
C GLU A 195 6.33 -6.05 4.09
N ALA A 196 6.58 -5.11 3.16
CA ALA A 196 7.85 -4.36 3.16
C ALA A 196 8.03 -3.47 4.40
N VAL A 197 6.92 -2.99 4.98
CA VAL A 197 6.93 -2.31 6.29
C VAL A 197 7.30 -3.28 7.41
N LYS A 198 6.72 -4.49 7.41
CA LYS A 198 7.05 -5.53 8.41
C LYS A 198 8.50 -5.97 8.31
N ASP A 199 9.04 -6.02 7.09
CA ASP A 199 10.45 -6.32 6.81
C ASP A 199 11.38 -5.13 7.09
N GLN A 200 10.84 -4.01 7.59
CA GLN A 200 11.58 -2.78 7.92
C GLN A 200 12.37 -2.17 6.74
N ILE A 201 12.02 -2.54 5.49
CA ILE A 201 12.58 -1.95 4.27
C ILE A 201 12.12 -0.50 4.12
N ILE A 202 10.86 -0.26 4.48
CA ILE A 202 10.22 1.06 4.47
C ILE A 202 9.54 1.32 5.82
N THR A 203 9.51 2.58 6.23
CA THR A 203 8.90 2.96 7.51
C THR A 203 7.38 3.02 7.46
N MET A 204 6.82 3.35 6.29
CA MET A 204 5.37 3.50 6.11
C MET A 204 4.92 3.04 4.74
N ASN A 205 3.67 2.60 4.64
CA ASN A 205 3.09 2.14 3.38
C ASN A 205 2.71 3.34 2.48
N PRO A 206 3.33 3.51 1.30
CA PRO A 206 3.07 4.63 0.39
C PRO A 206 1.74 4.49 -0.38
N VAL A 207 1.07 3.33 -0.30
CA VAL A 207 -0.17 3.01 -1.04
C VAL A 207 -1.44 3.46 -0.28
N VAL A 208 -1.25 4.16 0.85
CA VAL A 208 -2.34 4.73 1.65
C VAL A 208 -2.96 5.93 0.90
N GLY A 209 -4.29 6.07 0.95
CA GLY A 209 -4.97 7.23 0.35
C GLY A 209 -5.12 7.22 -1.19
N LEU A 210 -4.77 6.13 -1.87
CA LEU A 210 -4.93 6.00 -3.34
C LEU A 210 -6.37 5.62 -3.78
N SER A 211 -7.35 5.68 -2.88
CA SER A 211 -8.74 5.31 -3.19
C SER A 211 -9.36 6.14 -4.32
N ARG A 212 -8.92 7.39 -4.52
CA ARG A 212 -9.46 8.28 -5.56
C ARG A 212 -9.32 7.73 -6.98
N PHE A 213 -8.31 6.89 -7.24
CA PHE A 213 -8.05 6.36 -8.58
C PHE A 213 -9.03 5.28 -9.03
N TYR A 214 -9.66 4.58 -8.07
CA TYR A 214 -10.55 3.46 -8.38
C TYR A 214 -11.95 3.57 -7.76
N ARG A 215 -12.15 4.45 -6.76
CA ARG A 215 -13.46 4.67 -6.15
C ARG A 215 -14.40 5.26 -7.19
N LYS A 216 -15.48 4.56 -7.49
CA LYS A 216 -16.62 5.16 -8.21
C LYS A 216 -17.27 6.18 -7.27
N LYS A 217 -17.66 7.36 -7.78
CA LYS A 217 -18.71 8.13 -7.09
C LYS A 217 -19.89 7.16 -6.93
N LYS A 218 -20.44 7.03 -5.72
CA LYS A 218 -21.74 6.38 -5.54
C LYS A 218 -22.71 7.22 -6.38
N LYS A 219 -22.92 6.86 -7.64
CA LYS A 219 -24.26 6.98 -8.20
C LYS A 219 -25.07 6.03 -7.33
N ASP A 220 -26.23 6.45 -6.84
CA ASP A 220 -27.20 5.50 -6.36
C ASP A 220 -27.25 4.41 -7.42
N ARG A 221 -26.83 3.21 -7.02
CA ARG A 221 -27.08 2.05 -7.85
C ARG A 221 -28.60 1.98 -7.83
N VAL A 222 -29.24 2.59 -8.82
CA VAL A 222 -30.35 1.90 -9.46
C VAL A 222 -29.71 0.57 -9.82
N VAL A 223 -29.95 -0.42 -8.96
CA VAL A 223 -29.58 -1.79 -9.24
C VAL A 223 -30.35 -2.06 -10.52
N GLY A 224 -29.69 -1.90 -11.67
CA GLY A 224 -30.09 -2.61 -12.85
C GLY A 224 -29.98 -4.05 -12.42
N ARG A 225 -31.09 -4.61 -11.91
CA ARG A 225 -31.36 -6.03 -11.89
C ARG A 225 -30.81 -6.49 -13.22
N SER A 226 -29.75 -7.30 -13.21
CA SER A 226 -29.20 -7.83 -14.45
C SER A 226 -30.36 -8.30 -15.31
N ASP A 227 -30.51 -7.70 -16.49
CA ASP A 227 -31.69 -7.75 -17.37
C ASP A 227 -32.00 -9.15 -17.95
N ILE A 228 -31.56 -10.22 -17.28
CA ILE A 228 -31.63 -11.60 -17.75
C ILE A 228 -32.91 -12.29 -17.27
N PHE A 229 -33.37 -11.97 -16.06
CA PHE A 229 -34.63 -12.49 -15.50
C PHE A 229 -35.43 -11.31 -14.96
N GLN A 230 -36.25 -10.69 -15.81
CA GLN A 230 -37.10 -9.58 -15.40
C GLN A 230 -38.29 -10.09 -14.58
N THR A 231 -38.70 -11.34 -14.82
CA THR A 231 -39.80 -12.00 -14.14
C THR A 231 -39.43 -13.40 -13.64
N VAL A 232 -40.31 -14.00 -12.84
CA VAL A 232 -40.18 -15.41 -12.39
C VAL A 232 -40.45 -16.36 -13.57
N GLU A 233 -41.30 -15.95 -14.51
CA GLU A 233 -41.59 -16.69 -15.74
C GLU A 233 -40.35 -16.84 -16.63
N ASP A 234 -39.52 -15.79 -16.74
CA ASP A 234 -38.25 -15.87 -17.48
C ASP A 234 -37.33 -16.95 -16.90
N LEU A 235 -37.31 -17.07 -15.57
CA LEU A 235 -36.51 -18.07 -14.87
C LEU A 235 -37.05 -19.48 -15.12
N HIS A 236 -38.37 -19.69 -15.03
CA HIS A 236 -38.99 -20.98 -15.34
C HIS A 236 -38.77 -21.38 -16.80
N ASN A 237 -38.85 -20.43 -17.74
CA ASN A 237 -38.54 -20.71 -19.15
C ASN A 237 -37.11 -21.21 -19.33
N VAL A 238 -36.13 -20.63 -18.62
CA VAL A 238 -34.75 -21.13 -18.67
C VAL A 238 -34.62 -22.51 -18.03
N GLU A 239 -35.31 -22.76 -16.92
CA GLU A 239 -35.37 -24.09 -16.28
C GLU A 239 -35.94 -25.14 -17.24
N ASP A 240 -37.03 -24.85 -17.95
CA ASP A 240 -37.65 -25.74 -18.93
C ASP A 240 -36.73 -26.03 -20.12
N GLN A 241 -36.03 -25.00 -20.63
CA GLN A 241 -35.06 -25.19 -21.72
C GLN A 241 -33.87 -26.03 -21.28
N ILE A 242 -33.41 -25.90 -20.03
CA ILE A 242 -32.35 -26.74 -19.48
C ILE A 242 -32.86 -28.18 -19.30
N ALA A 243 -34.08 -28.39 -18.81
CA ALA A 243 -34.67 -29.72 -18.71
C ALA A 243 -34.76 -30.42 -20.08
N LEU A 244 -35.08 -29.67 -21.14
CA LEU A 244 -35.24 -30.22 -22.49
C LEU A 244 -33.91 -30.53 -23.18
N HIS A 245 -32.93 -29.63 -23.08
CA HIS A 245 -31.70 -29.70 -23.89
C HIS A 245 -30.47 -30.15 -23.10
N TYR A 246 -30.47 -29.98 -21.77
CA TYR A 246 -29.34 -30.23 -20.88
C TYR A 246 -29.80 -30.84 -19.54
N PRO A 247 -30.54 -31.97 -19.56
CA PRO A 247 -31.16 -32.56 -18.37
C PRO A 247 -30.15 -32.87 -17.26
N GLU A 248 -28.90 -33.16 -17.60
CA GLU A 248 -27.82 -33.41 -16.64
C GLU A 248 -27.45 -32.19 -15.77
N TYR A 249 -27.81 -30.97 -16.18
CA TYR A 249 -27.59 -29.74 -15.43
C TYR A 249 -28.87 -29.17 -14.79
N TYR A 250 -30.01 -29.84 -14.97
CA TYR A 250 -31.30 -29.35 -14.50
C TYR A 250 -31.36 -29.24 -12.96
N GLU A 251 -31.06 -30.33 -12.25
CA GLU A 251 -31.07 -30.36 -10.77
C GLU A 251 -30.06 -29.37 -10.16
N PHE A 252 -28.90 -29.24 -10.79
CA PHE A 252 -27.88 -28.26 -10.44
C PHE A 252 -28.39 -26.82 -10.58
N THR A 253 -29.10 -26.53 -11.67
CA THR A 253 -29.67 -25.21 -11.92
C THR A 253 -30.80 -24.88 -10.96
N LEU A 254 -31.68 -25.84 -10.66
CA LEU A 254 -32.74 -25.68 -9.66
C LEU A 254 -32.17 -25.35 -8.27
N SER A 255 -31.09 -26.03 -7.88
CA SER A 255 -30.43 -25.77 -6.60
C SER A 255 -29.91 -24.33 -6.52
N MET A 256 -29.36 -23.79 -7.61
CA MET A 256 -28.93 -22.40 -7.67
C MET A 256 -30.10 -21.41 -7.72
N SER A 257 -31.15 -21.70 -8.47
CA SER A 257 -32.29 -20.79 -8.66
C SER A 257 -33.20 -20.70 -7.44
N ARG A 258 -33.41 -21.81 -6.73
CA ARG A 258 -34.33 -21.90 -5.58
C ARG A 258 -33.67 -21.52 -4.26
N GLU A 259 -32.45 -21.99 -4.01
CA GLU A 259 -31.74 -21.76 -2.74
C GLU A 259 -30.77 -20.56 -2.80
N GLY A 260 -30.55 -19.99 -4.00
CA GLY A 260 -29.66 -18.85 -4.19
C GLY A 260 -28.18 -19.18 -3.97
N MET A 261 -27.80 -20.46 -4.13
CA MET A 261 -26.41 -20.90 -3.95
C MET A 261 -25.49 -20.24 -4.98
N ARG A 262 -24.26 -19.91 -4.57
CA ARG A 262 -23.23 -19.52 -5.53
C ARG A 262 -22.79 -20.74 -6.33
N ILE A 263 -22.37 -20.53 -7.58
CA ILE A 263 -21.95 -21.64 -8.46
C ILE A 263 -20.91 -22.57 -7.82
N GLY A 264 -19.92 -22.03 -7.10
CA GLY A 264 -18.90 -22.84 -6.42
C GLY A 264 -19.42 -23.58 -5.19
N GLU A 265 -20.50 -23.11 -4.58
CA GLU A 265 -21.19 -23.80 -3.48
C GLU A 265 -22.02 -24.96 -4.06
N ALA A 266 -22.79 -24.70 -5.13
CA ALA A 266 -23.57 -25.72 -5.82
C ALA A 266 -22.69 -26.85 -6.40
N VAL A 267 -21.52 -26.52 -6.97
CA VAL A 267 -20.56 -27.53 -7.48
C VAL A 267 -19.93 -28.33 -6.34
N GLY A 268 -19.87 -27.78 -5.13
CA GLY A 268 -19.28 -28.42 -3.96
C GLY A 268 -20.25 -29.28 -3.15
N LEU A 269 -21.52 -29.35 -3.55
CA LEU A 269 -22.53 -30.15 -2.86
C LEU A 269 -22.22 -31.63 -2.98
N ASP A 270 -22.27 -32.32 -1.85
CA ASP A 270 -22.21 -33.78 -1.76
C ASP A 270 -23.53 -34.34 -1.23
N ARG A 271 -23.75 -35.65 -1.42
CA ARG A 271 -24.96 -36.33 -0.95
C ARG A 271 -25.10 -36.28 0.58
N GLU A 272 -23.97 -36.23 1.30
CA GLU A 272 -23.91 -36.10 2.76
C GLU A 272 -24.34 -34.71 3.26
N ASP A 273 -24.30 -33.69 2.39
CA ASP A 273 -24.69 -32.33 2.75
C ASP A 273 -26.21 -32.14 2.75
N PHE A 274 -26.98 -33.13 2.29
CA PHE A 274 -28.45 -33.12 2.32
C PHE A 274 -29.00 -33.86 3.55
N ASP A 275 -29.68 -33.13 4.43
CA ASP A 275 -30.44 -33.72 5.54
C ASP A 275 -31.86 -34.07 5.06
N SER A 276 -32.11 -35.37 4.83
CA SER A 276 -33.42 -35.86 4.38
C SER A 276 -34.53 -35.71 5.42
N GLY A 277 -34.19 -35.66 6.71
CA GLY A 277 -35.17 -35.50 7.79
C GLY A 277 -35.66 -34.06 7.88
N ARG A 278 -34.75 -33.10 7.70
CA ARG A 278 -35.05 -31.66 7.76
C ARG A 278 -35.35 -31.03 6.39
N ARG A 279 -35.06 -31.75 5.30
CA ARG A 279 -35.13 -31.26 3.91
C ARG A 279 -34.29 -29.98 3.72
N THR A 280 -33.09 -29.98 4.26
CA THR A 280 -32.18 -28.83 4.22
C THR A 280 -30.83 -29.22 3.64
N PHE A 281 -30.22 -28.30 2.88
CA PHE A 281 -28.83 -28.42 2.44
C PHE A 281 -27.88 -27.70 3.40
N ASN A 282 -26.79 -28.35 3.79
CA ASN A 282 -25.72 -27.77 4.56
C ASN A 282 -24.61 -27.26 3.63
N ILE A 283 -24.56 -25.94 3.40
CA ILE A 283 -23.57 -25.33 2.51
C ILE A 283 -22.27 -25.04 3.28
N ASN A 284 -21.30 -25.94 3.20
CA ASN A 284 -20.03 -25.88 3.94
C ASN A 284 -18.77 -25.81 3.05
N LYS A 285 -18.90 -26.05 1.74
CA LYS A 285 -17.81 -26.09 0.77
C LYS A 285 -17.97 -25.01 -0.31
N ASN A 286 -16.85 -24.62 -0.91
CA ASN A 286 -16.86 -23.76 -2.09
C ASN A 286 -15.70 -24.14 -3.01
N VAL A 287 -16.03 -24.63 -4.21
CA VAL A 287 -15.08 -25.02 -5.24
C VAL A 287 -14.74 -23.80 -6.12
N PRO A 288 -13.51 -23.24 -6.03
CA PRO A 288 -13.13 -22.08 -6.82
C PRO A 288 -12.87 -22.50 -8.28
N SER A 289 -13.17 -21.60 -9.23
CA SER A 289 -12.91 -21.85 -10.65
C SER A 289 -11.40 -22.01 -10.91
N GLY A 290 -11.00 -23.13 -11.54
CA GLY A 290 -9.62 -23.37 -11.99
C GLY A 290 -8.83 -24.43 -11.19
N THR A 291 -9.53 -25.39 -10.57
CA THR A 291 -8.95 -26.65 -10.09
C THR A 291 -8.16 -27.34 -11.19
#